data_AF-S7WXU1-F1
#
_entry.id   AF-S7WXU1-F1
#
_cell.length_a   1.000
_cell.length_b   1.000
_cell.length_c   1.000
_cell.angle_alpha   90.00
_cell.angle_beta   90.00
_cell.angle_gamma   90.00
#
_symmetry.space_group_name_H-M   'P 1'
#
loop_
_entity.id
_entity.type
_entity.pdbx_description
1 polymer ?
#
loop_
_entity_poly.entity_id
_entity_poly.type
_entity_poly.pdbx_seq_one_letter_code
_entity_poly.pdbx_strand_id
1 'polypeptide(L)'
;MHTFSFCNNDIFRHLLELTQLNEDQNTLITLFNEQGIDICTYRIYVWSLPASHPQYKPIPAKIFSSFMNLLTSIKNETLQKEINLFDLRGILEETR
;
A
#
# COMPACT_ATOMS: atom_id res chain seq x y z
N MET A 1 6.18 -30.08 5.92
CA MET A 1 5.78 -29.05 4.95
C MET A 1 5.55 -27.77 5.73
N HIS A 2 6.46 -26.79 5.67
CA HIS A 2 6.19 -25.46 6.24
C HIS A 2 5.36 -24.69 5.21
N THR A 3 4.06 -24.58 5.44
CA THR A 3 3.24 -23.59 4.74
C THR A 3 3.67 -22.21 5.24
N PHE A 4 4.35 -21.44 4.40
CA PHE A 4 4.52 -20.01 4.64
C PHE A 4 3.13 -19.37 4.58
N SER A 5 2.51 -19.16 5.74
CA SER A 5 1.28 -18.37 5.83
C SER A 5 1.69 -16.90 5.74
N PHE A 6 1.43 -16.26 4.60
CA PHE A 6 1.58 -14.82 4.47
C PHE A 6 0.56 -14.11 5.37
N CYS A 7 1.04 -13.21 6.22
CA CYS A 7 0.14 -12.33 6.97
C CYS A 7 -0.12 -11.03 6.18
N ASN A 8 -1.12 -10.24 6.61
CA ASN A 8 -1.48 -9.00 5.93
C ASN A 8 -0.31 -8.02 5.80
N ASN A 9 0.59 -7.98 6.78
CA ASN A 9 1.80 -7.14 6.72
C ASN A 9 2.75 -7.58 5.60
N ASP A 10 2.93 -8.90 5.40
CA ASP A 10 3.78 -9.41 4.32
C ASP A 10 3.20 -9.05 2.96
N ILE A 11 1.88 -9.23 2.79
CA ILE A 11 1.17 -8.86 1.55
C ILE A 11 1.27 -7.35 1.33
N PHE A 12 1.02 -6.55 2.36
CA PHE A 12 1.15 -5.09 2.30
C PHE A 12 2.55 -4.65 1.88
N ARG A 13 3.61 -5.19 2.51
CA ARG A 13 5.00 -4.88 2.13
C ARG A 13 5.28 -5.23 0.68
N HIS A 14 4.95 -6.45 0.24
CA HIS A 14 5.23 -6.88 -1.13
C HIS A 14 4.47 -6.04 -2.17
N LEU A 15 3.23 -5.66 -1.88
CA LEU A 15 2.47 -4.80 -2.77
C LEU A 15 3.02 -3.38 -2.79
N LEU A 16 3.48 -2.82 -1.66
CA LEU A 16 4.15 -1.53 -1.64
C LEU A 16 5.40 -1.51 -2.52
N GLU A 17 6.23 -2.55 -2.42
CA GLU A 17 7.42 -2.72 -3.26
C GLU A 17 7.04 -2.87 -4.74
N LEU A 18 6.02 -3.69 -5.03
CA LEU A 18 5.56 -3.96 -6.38
C LEU A 18 5.01 -2.72 -7.08
N THR A 19 4.36 -1.82 -6.32
CA THR A 19 3.79 -0.57 -6.84
C THR A 19 4.71 0.64 -6.65
N GLN A 20 5.91 0.45 -6.11
CA GLN A 20 6.89 1.49 -5.76
C GLN A 20 6.37 2.59 -4.80
N LEU A 21 5.26 2.33 -4.10
CA LEU A 21 4.69 3.28 -3.12
C LEU A 21 5.51 3.33 -1.82
N ASN A 22 6.41 2.36 -1.62
CA ASN A 22 7.43 2.42 -0.56
C ASN A 22 8.42 3.58 -0.78
N GLU A 23 8.67 3.98 -2.03
CA GLU A 23 9.56 5.09 -2.39
C GLU A 23 8.84 6.45 -2.40
N ASP A 24 7.51 6.45 -2.50
CA ASP A 24 6.66 7.65 -2.50
C ASP A 24 5.52 7.54 -1.47
N GLN A 25 5.89 7.63 -0.20
CA GLN A 25 4.93 7.54 0.90
C GLN A 25 3.95 8.72 0.95
N ASN A 26 4.30 9.88 0.38
CA ASN A 26 3.42 11.04 0.36
C ASN A 26 2.20 10.78 -0.54
N THR A 27 2.42 10.18 -1.71
CA THR A 27 1.34 9.71 -2.58
C THR A 27 0.47 8.70 -1.87
N LEU A 28 1.06 7.69 -1.21
CA LEU A 28 0.30 6.70 -0.44
C LEU A 28 -0.57 7.33 0.65
N ILE A 29 0.00 8.23 1.47
CA ILE A 29 -0.73 8.94 2.53
C ILE A 29 -1.89 9.73 1.94
N THR A 30 -1.66 10.42 0.83
CA THR A 30 -2.71 11.21 0.16
C THR A 30 -3.84 10.33 -0.35
N LEU A 31 -3.54 9.19 -0.98
CA LEU A 31 -4.54 8.24 -1.47
C LEU A 31 -5.39 7.62 -0.35
N PHE A 32 -4.83 7.42 0.84
CA PHE A 32 -5.59 6.98 2.02
C PHE A 32 -6.44 8.13 2.60
N ASN A 33 -5.91 9.34 2.64
CA ASN A 33 -6.63 10.51 3.13
C ASN A 33 -7.86 10.84 2.29
N GLU A 34 -7.81 10.64 0.97
CA GLU A 34 -8.97 10.77 0.07
C GLU A 34 -10.11 9.81 0.42
N GLN A 35 -9.80 8.67 1.04
CA GLN A 35 -10.79 7.71 1.55
C GLN A 35 -11.21 8.00 3.01
N GLY A 36 -10.79 9.13 3.57
CA GLY A 36 -11.05 9.51 4.96
C GLY A 36 -10.26 8.69 5.97
N ILE A 37 -9.14 8.09 5.57
CA ILE A 37 -8.30 7.26 6.43
C ILE A 37 -6.99 7.99 6.70
N ASP A 38 -6.84 8.47 7.93
CA ASP A 38 -5.62 9.13 8.38
C ASP A 38 -4.51 8.11 8.69
N ILE A 39 -3.43 8.16 7.91
CA ILE A 39 -2.20 7.39 8.14
C ILE A 39 -0.97 8.31 8.06
N CYS A 40 0.13 7.87 8.66
CA CYS A 40 1.39 8.59 8.63
C CYS A 40 2.58 7.68 8.27
N THR A 41 3.71 8.28 7.94
CA THR A 41 4.95 7.59 7.57
C THR A 41 5.39 6.56 8.61
N TYR A 42 5.27 6.89 9.91
CA TYR A 42 5.58 5.94 10.99
C TYR A 42 4.69 4.69 10.96
N ARG A 43 3.39 4.85 10.69
CA ARG A 43 2.46 3.71 10.58
C ARG A 43 2.82 2.83 9.39
N ILE A 44 3.08 3.44 8.23
CA ILE A 44 3.53 2.73 7.02
C ILE A 44 4.81 1.93 7.31
N TYR A 45 5.78 2.56 7.96
CA TYR A 45 7.03 1.93 8.37
C TYR A 45 6.80 0.71 9.27
N VAL A 46 6.04 0.84 10.37
CA VAL A 46 5.87 -0.31 11.28
C VAL A 46 5.06 -1.46 10.68
N TRP A 47 4.20 -1.15 9.68
CA TRP A 47 3.43 -2.16 8.95
C TRP A 47 4.24 -2.87 7.86
N SER A 48 5.29 -2.24 7.32
CA SER A 48 6.17 -2.84 6.31
C SER A 48 7.34 -3.63 6.90
N LEU A 49 7.53 -3.60 8.22
CA LEU A 49 8.58 -4.37 8.89
C LEU A 49 8.27 -5.89 8.89
N PRO A 50 9.31 -6.75 8.86
CA PRO A 50 9.12 -8.18 9.09
C PRO A 50 8.67 -8.45 10.53
N ALA A 51 7.92 -9.54 10.74
CA ALA A 51 7.40 -9.93 12.04
C ALA A 51 8.47 -10.16 13.12
N SER A 52 9.72 -10.42 12.71
CA SER A 52 10.88 -10.55 13.61
C SER A 52 11.41 -9.21 14.14
N HIS A 53 11.00 -8.08 13.57
CA HIS A 53 11.52 -6.77 13.97
C HIS A 53 10.88 -6.27 15.28
N PRO A 54 11.64 -5.71 16.23
CA PRO A 54 11.11 -5.28 17.54
C PRO A 54 9.99 -4.23 17.47
N GLN A 55 10.02 -3.37 16.45
CA GLN A 55 9.03 -2.31 16.23
C GLN A 55 7.83 -2.76 15.38
N TYR A 56 7.79 -4.03 14.95
CA TYR A 56 6.70 -4.57 14.17
C TYR A 56 5.35 -4.31 14.84
N LYS A 57 4.40 -3.85 14.05
CA LYS A 57 2.99 -3.77 14.45
C LYS A 57 2.12 -4.40 13.37
N PRO A 58 1.15 -5.26 13.74
CA PRO A 58 0.23 -5.80 12.77
C PRO A 58 -0.60 -4.67 12.13
N ILE A 59 -0.76 -4.71 10.81
CA ILE A 59 -1.66 -3.79 10.11
C ILE A 59 -3.11 -4.11 10.51
N PRO A 60 -3.92 -3.11 10.90
CA PRO A 60 -5.33 -3.35 11.19
C PRO A 60 -6.05 -3.84 9.93
N ALA A 61 -6.91 -4.86 10.06
CA ALA A 61 -7.63 -5.45 8.93
C ALA A 61 -8.38 -4.42 8.08
N LYS A 62 -9.02 -3.43 8.72
CA LYS A 62 -9.70 -2.32 8.01
C LYS A 62 -8.76 -1.51 7.13
N ILE A 63 -7.55 -1.21 7.60
CA ILE A 63 -6.55 -0.45 6.83
C ILE A 63 -6.06 -1.31 5.66
N PHE A 64 -5.78 -2.59 5.90
CA PHE A 64 -5.38 -3.52 4.84
C PHE A 64 -6.46 -3.68 3.77
N SER A 65 -7.73 -3.86 4.14
CA SER A 65 -8.84 -3.91 3.18
C SER A 65 -8.95 -2.60 2.38
N SER A 66 -8.73 -1.46 3.02
CA SER A 66 -8.76 -0.16 2.34
C SER A 66 -7.60 0.00 1.36
N PHE A 67 -6.41 -0.51 1.70
CA PHE A 67 -5.28 -0.58 0.78
C PHE A 67 -5.58 -1.43 -0.47
N MET A 68 -6.20 -2.59 -0.29
CA MET A 68 -6.57 -3.45 -1.42
C MET A 68 -7.63 -2.79 -2.32
N ASN A 69 -8.59 -2.08 -1.72
CA ASN A 69 -9.59 -1.31 -2.45
C ASN A 69 -8.96 -0.14 -3.21
N LEU A 70 -8.01 0.56 -2.60
CA LEU A 70 -7.21 1.62 -3.21
C LEU A 70 -6.52 1.13 -4.49
N LEU A 71 -5.75 0.04 -4.41
CA LEU A 71 -5.05 -0.53 -5.56
C LEU A 71 -6.02 -0.99 -6.66
N THR A 72 -7.18 -1.51 -6.26
CA THR A 72 -8.24 -1.91 -7.20
C THR A 72 -8.88 -0.69 -7.90
N SER A 73 -9.10 0.42 -7.17
CA SER A 73 -9.62 1.66 -7.75
C SER A 73 -8.65 2.24 -8.77
N ILE A 74 -7.37 2.37 -8.38
CA ILE A 74 -6.31 2.84 -9.27
C ILE A 74 -6.27 1.98 -10.53
N LYS A 75 -6.24 0.65 -10.38
CA LYS A 75 -6.32 -0.27 -11.53
C LYS A 75 -7.49 0.05 -12.44
N ASN A 76 -8.70 0.24 -11.89
CA ASN A 76 -9.89 0.47 -12.71
C ASN A 76 -9.84 1.84 -13.42
N GLU A 77 -9.29 2.87 -12.77
CA GLU A 77 -9.12 4.21 -13.34
C GLU A 77 -8.06 4.23 -14.45
N THR A 78 -7.03 3.39 -14.33
CA THR A 78 -5.91 3.33 -15.27
C THR A 78 -6.15 2.43 -16.48
N LEU A 79 -7.21 1.61 -16.49
CA LEU A 79 -7.56 0.70 -17.59
C LEU A 79 -7.70 1.40 -18.96
N GLN A 80 -7.96 2.71 -18.99
CA GLN A 80 -8.12 3.50 -20.21
C GLN A 80 -6.93 4.45 -20.49
N LYS A 81 -5.93 4.51 -19.59
CA LYS A 81 -4.88 5.54 -19.58
C LYS A 81 -3.45 5.02 -19.82
N GLU A 82 -3.28 3.73 -20.13
CA GLU A 82 -1.95 3.08 -20.31
C GLU A 82 -0.97 3.23 -19.13
N ILE A 83 -1.48 3.54 -17.93
CA ILE A 83 -0.64 3.74 -16.74
C ILE A 83 -0.13 2.41 -16.21
N ASN A 84 1.16 2.38 -15.85
CA ASN A 84 1.84 1.20 -15.33
C ASN A 84 1.53 0.95 -13.84
N LEU A 85 0.82 -0.14 -13.54
CA LEU A 85 0.48 -0.51 -12.15
C LEU A 85 1.67 -0.97 -11.29
N PHE A 86 2.85 -1.18 -11.89
CA PHE A 86 4.09 -1.50 -11.17
C PHE A 86 4.88 -0.26 -10.76
N ASP A 87 4.43 0.93 -11.14
CA ASP A 87 5.02 2.19 -10.70
C ASP A 87 3.92 3.22 -10.48
N LEU A 88 3.49 3.35 -9.21
CA LEU A 88 2.44 4.28 -8.81
C LEU A 88 3.01 5.54 -8.14
N ARG A 89 4.31 5.79 -8.25
CA ARG A 89 4.91 7.04 -7.77
C ARG A 89 4.30 8.19 -8.57
N GLY A 90 3.92 9.27 -7.88
CA GLY A 90 3.30 10.43 -8.56
C GLY A 90 1.97 10.15 -9.27
N ILE A 91 1.32 8.99 -9.06
CA ILE A 91 0.08 8.60 -9.77
C ILE A 91 -1.03 9.67 -9.70
N LEU A 92 -1.05 10.48 -8.64
CA LEU A 92 -1.99 11.58 -8.47
C LEU A 92 -1.85 12.68 -9.53
N GLU A 93 -0.69 12.84 -10.14
CA GLU A 93 -0.43 13.77 -11.24
C GLU A 93 -0.89 13.21 -12.60
N GLU A 94 -0.96 11.87 -12.73
CA GLU A 94 -1.32 11.19 -13.98
C GLU A 94 -2.83 10.88 -14.07
N THR A 95 -3.51 10.68 -12.93
CA THR A 95 -4.93 10.33 -12.91
C THR A 95 -5.88 11.52 -12.82
N ARG A 96 -5.42 12.69 -12.35
CA ARG A 96 -6.21 13.93 -12.22
C ARG A 96 -6.14 14.80 -13.47
#